data_AF-A0A3S2W3M2-F1
#
_entry.id   AF-A0A3S2W3M2-F1
#
_cell.length_a   1.000
_cell.length_b   1.000
_cell.length_c   1.000
_cell.angle_alpha   90.00
_cell.angle_beta   90.00
_cell.angle_gamma   90.00
#
_symmetry.space_group_name_H-M   'P 1'
#
loop_
_entity.id
_entity.type
_entity.pdbx_description
1 polymer ?
#
loop_
_entity_poly.entity_id
_entity_poly.type
_entity_poly.pdbx_seq_one_letter_code
_entity_poly.pdbx_strand_id
1 'polypeptide(L)'
;MNISIQKLLAKIEDQLKEAKASGSEATIRERVYAIKSLCELVLEQEGGNSSNVTYSQPVQQPVLIQPSPVPMQQMQPVQQMQQMQTPKLNTDEGNGDSLFDF
;
A
#
# COMPACT_ATOMS: atom_id res chain seq x y z
N MET A 1 23.73 -12.34 4.84
CA MET A 1 24.35 -11.93 6.12
C MET A 1 24.07 -13.04 7.12
N ASN A 2 25.08 -13.72 7.67
CA ASN A 2 24.85 -14.83 8.62
C ASN A 2 25.08 -14.30 10.04
N ILE A 3 24.03 -13.74 10.64
CA ILE A 3 24.00 -13.35 12.05
C ILE A 3 23.42 -14.51 12.84
N SER A 4 24.02 -14.88 13.97
CA SER A 4 23.48 -15.94 14.82
C SER A 4 22.27 -15.43 15.61
N ILE A 5 21.30 -16.31 15.88
CA ILE A 5 20.13 -16.02 16.73
C ILE A 5 20.58 -15.43 18.08
N GLN A 6 21.64 -15.99 18.68
CA GLN A 6 22.22 -15.49 19.93
C GLN A 6 22.61 -14.00 19.86
N LYS A 7 23.16 -13.55 18.73
CA LYS A 7 23.53 -12.14 18.52
C LYS A 7 22.31 -11.25 18.31
N LEU A 8 21.22 -11.77 17.74
CA LEU A 8 19.95 -11.05 17.63
C LEU A 8 19.27 -10.91 18.99
N LEU A 9 19.26 -11.96 19.81
CA LEU A 9 18.74 -11.92 21.18
C LEU A 9 19.49 -10.89 22.04
N ALA A 10 20.82 -10.86 21.98
CA ALA A 10 21.62 -9.83 22.66
C ALA A 10 21.23 -8.40 22.22
N LYS A 11 20.97 -8.19 20.92
CA LYS A 11 20.52 -6.89 20.41
C LYS A 11 19.12 -6.51 20.91
N ILE A 12 18.22 -7.47 21.07
CA ILE A 12 16.89 -7.24 21.66
C ILE A 12 17.04 -6.78 23.11
N GLU A 13 17.93 -7.41 23.88
CA GLU A 13 18.23 -7.00 25.26
C GLU A 13 18.77 -5.56 25.34
N ASP A 14 19.71 -5.20 24.46
CA ASP A 14 20.24 -3.84 24.38
C ASP A 14 19.14 -2.82 24.09
N GLN A 15 18.30 -3.07 23.08
CA GLN A 15 17.19 -2.16 22.75
C GLN A 15 16.17 -2.05 23.88
N LEU A 16 15.89 -3.15 24.59
CA LEU A 16 14.99 -3.14 25.75
C LEU A 16 15.59 -2.33 26.91
N LYS A 17 16.89 -2.43 27.15
CA LYS A 17 17.59 -1.63 28.17
C LYS A 17 17.53 -0.15 27.83
N GLU A 18 17.78 0.22 26.58
CA GLU A 18 17.68 1.60 26.10
C GLU A 18 16.25 2.15 26.20
N ALA A 19 15.24 1.35 25.86
CA ALA A 19 13.84 1.74 26.01
C ALA A 19 13.49 2.03 27.48
N LYS A 20 13.92 1.16 28.40
CA LYS A 20 13.68 1.34 29.85
C LYS A 20 14.40 2.54 30.44
N ALA A 21 15.56 2.91 29.87
CA ALA A 21 16.33 4.07 30.30
C ALA A 21 15.84 5.38 29.66
N SER A 22 14.98 5.31 28.64
CA SER A 22 14.47 6.49 27.94
C SER A 22 13.45 7.26 28.79
N GLY A 23 13.58 8.58 28.80
CA GLY A 23 12.59 9.50 29.37
C GLY A 23 11.54 10.01 28.38
N SER A 24 11.64 9.63 27.10
CA SER A 24 10.73 10.09 26.03
C SER A 24 9.95 8.92 25.43
N GLU A 25 8.64 9.10 25.30
CA GLU A 25 7.74 8.13 24.66
C GLU A 25 8.11 7.87 23.20
N ALA A 26 8.56 8.90 22.47
CA ALA A 26 8.98 8.77 21.08
C ALA A 26 10.16 7.78 20.94
N THR A 27 11.18 7.95 21.78
CA THR A 27 12.35 7.07 21.80
C THR A 27 11.97 5.67 22.28
N ILE A 28 11.06 5.53 23.26
CA ILE A 28 10.55 4.21 23.67
C ILE A 28 9.91 3.51 22.46
N ARG A 29 9.07 4.21 21.71
CA ARG A 29 8.38 3.67 20.53
C ARG A 29 9.37 3.25 19.45
N GLU A 30 10.40 4.05 19.17
CA GLU A 30 11.48 3.70 18.25
C GLU A 30 12.21 2.42 18.64
N ARG A 31 12.58 2.29 19.93
CA ARG A 31 13.23 1.07 20.44
C ARG A 31 12.34 -0.16 20.35
N VAL A 32 11.04 0.01 20.62
CA VAL A 32 10.05 -1.08 20.47
C VAL A 32 9.92 -1.51 19.01
N TYR A 33 9.92 -0.59 18.05
CA TYR A 33 9.94 -0.95 16.63
C TYR A 33 11.22 -1.70 16.25
N ALA A 34 12.39 -1.28 16.75
CA ALA A 34 13.64 -2.01 16.53
C ALA A 34 13.57 -3.44 17.09
N ILE A 35 13.02 -3.63 18.29
CA ILE A 35 12.78 -4.96 18.88
C ILE A 35 11.86 -5.80 18.00
N LYS A 36 10.74 -5.24 17.52
CA LYS A 36 9.81 -5.93 16.61
C LYS A 36 10.54 -6.46 15.37
N SER A 37 11.31 -5.61 14.69
CA SER A 37 12.05 -6.02 13.50
C SER A 37 13.12 -7.08 13.78
N LEU A 38 13.78 -7.03 14.95
CA LEU A 38 14.72 -8.07 15.37
C LEU A 38 14.02 -9.41 15.60
N CYS A 39 12.83 -9.41 16.19
CA CYS A 39 12.02 -10.62 16.37
C CYS A 39 11.57 -11.21 15.03
N GLU A 40 11.12 -10.37 14.09
CA GLU A 40 10.75 -10.80 12.73
C GLU A 40 11.93 -11.49 12.04
N LEU A 41 13.13 -10.92 12.12
CA LEU A 41 14.34 -11.51 11.54
C LEU A 41 14.69 -12.88 12.16
N VAL A 42 14.49 -13.07 13.47
CA VAL A 42 14.70 -14.37 14.12
C VAL A 42 13.73 -15.42 13.56
N LEU A 43 12.44 -15.07 13.43
CA LEU A 43 11.40 -15.97 12.93
C LEU A 43 11.58 -16.29 11.44
N GLU A 44 12.04 -15.34 10.63
CA GLU A 44 12.38 -15.55 9.22
C GLU A 44 13.57 -16.51 9.05
N GLN A 45 14.56 -16.45 9.95
CA GLN A 45 15.73 -17.31 9.91
C GLN A 45 15.40 -18.78 10.21
N GLU A 46 14.39 -19.03 11.05
CA GLU A 46 13.83 -20.38 11.29
C GLU A 46 13.00 -20.88 10.09
N GLY A 47 12.42 -19.97 9.30
CA GLY A 47 11.67 -20.25 8.06
C GLY A 47 12.52 -20.59 6.84
N GLY A 48 13.86 -20.47 6.93
CA GLY A 48 14.80 -20.75 5.83
C GLY A 48 14.81 -22.21 5.32
N ASN A 49 14.11 -23.12 5.99
CA ASN A 49 13.91 -24.50 5.54
C ASN A 49 12.47 -24.85 5.14
N SER A 50 11.52 -23.91 5.23
CA SER A 50 10.11 -24.20 4.91
C SER A 50 9.43 -23.00 4.24
N SER A 51 9.26 -23.11 2.93
CA SER A 51 8.15 -22.57 2.13
C SER A 51 7.93 -21.04 2.12
N ASN A 52 8.48 -20.41 1.09
CA ASN A 52 7.80 -19.48 0.17
C ASN A 52 6.51 -18.82 0.72
N VAL A 53 6.63 -17.72 1.46
CA VAL A 53 5.51 -16.81 1.69
C VAL A 53 5.33 -15.98 0.42
N THR A 54 4.49 -16.47 -0.49
CA THR A 54 3.98 -15.67 -1.60
C THR A 54 3.03 -14.63 -1.00
N TYR A 55 3.48 -13.39 -0.92
CA TYR A 55 2.58 -12.25 -0.73
C TYR A 55 1.70 -12.14 -1.97
N SER A 56 0.50 -12.70 -1.91
CA SER A 56 -0.51 -12.55 -2.95
C SER A 56 -0.94 -11.08 -3.02
N GLN A 57 -0.42 -10.33 -3.99
CA GLN A 57 -1.01 -9.04 -4.33
C GLN A 57 -2.43 -9.27 -4.86
N PRO A 58 -3.43 -8.47 -4.45
CA PRO A 58 -4.75 -8.56 -5.03
C PRO A 58 -4.69 -8.09 -6.49
N VAL A 59 -4.73 -9.05 -7.42
CA VAL A 59 -4.86 -8.77 -8.85
C VAL A 59 -6.27 -8.22 -9.08
N GLN A 60 -6.40 -6.92 -9.35
CA GLN A 60 -7.67 -6.34 -9.76
C GLN A 60 -8.03 -6.92 -11.13
N GLN A 61 -9.04 -7.79 -11.17
CA GLN A 61 -9.60 -8.29 -12.41
C GLN A 61 -10.37 -7.16 -13.11
N PRO A 62 -10.13 -6.88 -14.40
CA PRO A 62 -10.94 -5.93 -15.14
C PRO A 62 -12.37 -6.48 -15.30
N VAL A 63 -13.33 -5.76 -14.71
CA VAL A 63 -14.77 -6.00 -14.94
C VAL A 63 -15.10 -5.65 -16.37
N LEU A 64 -15.43 -6.65 -17.18
CA LEU A 64 -15.97 -6.45 -18.52
C LEU A 64 -17.42 -5.98 -18.40
N ILE A 65 -17.64 -4.67 -18.58
CA ILE A 65 -18.99 -4.08 -18.62
C ILE A 65 -19.63 -4.48 -19.95
N GLN A 66 -20.62 -5.37 -19.88
CA GLN A 66 -21.43 -5.78 -21.03
C GLN A 66 -22.53 -4.72 -21.23
N PRO A 67 -22.64 -4.05 -22.40
CA PRO A 67 -23.70 -3.07 -22.61
C PRO A 67 -25.04 -3.77 -22.82
N SER A 68 -26.00 -3.56 -21.91
CA SER A 68 -27.40 -3.95 -22.10
C SER A 68 -28.06 -3.10 -23.19
N PRO A 69 -28.84 -3.68 -24.11
CA PRO A 69 -29.54 -2.92 -25.15
C PRO A 69 -30.72 -2.14 -24.56
N VAL A 70 -30.76 -0.83 -24.83
CA VAL A 70 -31.90 0.05 -24.54
C VAL A 70 -33.04 -0.19 -25.52
N PRO A 71 -34.31 -0.32 -25.08
CA PRO A 71 -35.44 -0.42 -26.00
C PRO A 71 -35.73 0.94 -26.64
N MET A 72 -35.71 0.96 -27.97
CA MET A 72 -35.98 2.11 -28.82
C MET A 72 -37.48 2.46 -28.77
N GLN A 73 -37.84 3.58 -28.13
CA GLN A 73 -39.15 4.22 -28.33
C GLN A 73 -39.12 5.06 -29.61
N GLN A 74 -40.18 4.90 -30.41
CA GLN A 74 -40.38 5.46 -31.73
C GLN A 74 -40.37 7.01 -31.70
N MET A 75 -39.53 7.64 -32.53
CA MET A 75 -39.57 9.08 -32.80
C MET A 75 -40.29 9.37 -34.10
N GLN A 76 -41.21 10.34 -34.07
CA GLN A 76 -41.62 11.12 -35.24
C GLN A 76 -40.60 12.25 -35.50
N PRO A 77 -40.46 12.72 -36.77
CA PRO A 77 -39.28 13.47 -37.20
C PRO A 77 -39.49 14.99 -37.25
N VAL A 78 -38.55 15.79 -36.72
CA VAL A 78 -38.34 17.19 -37.15
C VAL A 78 -36.84 17.52 -37.14
N GLN A 79 -36.43 18.15 -38.23
CA GLN A 79 -35.10 18.60 -38.62
C GLN A 79 -34.48 19.62 -37.64
N GLN A 80 -33.19 19.52 -37.31
CA GLN A 80 -32.19 20.56 -37.60
C GLN A 80 -30.77 20.12 -37.20
N MET A 81 -29.80 20.68 -37.92
CA MET A 81 -28.37 20.42 -37.84
C MET A 81 -27.71 21.00 -36.58
N GLN A 82 -26.47 20.54 -36.36
CA GLN A 82 -25.35 21.17 -35.65
C GLN A 82 -25.13 20.81 -34.16
N GLN A 83 -24.02 20.06 -34.00
CA GLN A 83 -23.02 20.22 -32.94
C GLN A 83 -23.55 20.05 -31.52
N MET A 84 -23.70 18.78 -31.12
CA MET A 84 -23.85 18.43 -29.71
C MET A 84 -22.59 18.87 -28.96
N GLN A 85 -22.81 19.89 -28.14
CA GLN A 85 -21.86 20.46 -27.21
C GLN A 85 -21.38 19.36 -26.25
N THR A 86 -20.08 19.12 -26.24
CA THR A 86 -19.41 18.50 -25.10
C THR A 86 -19.57 19.42 -23.89
N PRO A 87 -20.19 19.03 -22.77
CA PRO A 87 -19.83 19.66 -21.51
C PRO A 87 -18.37 19.25 -21.23
N LYS A 88 -17.45 20.20 -21.43
CA LYS A 88 -16.07 20.11 -20.96
C LYS A 88 -16.11 19.87 -19.45
N LEU A 89 -15.69 18.70 -19.01
CA LEU A 89 -15.36 18.50 -17.61
C LEU A 89 -14.11 19.34 -17.34
N ASN A 90 -14.25 20.42 -16.57
CA ASN A 90 -13.11 21.21 -16.10
C ASN A 90 -12.19 20.27 -15.32
N THR A 91 -11.01 20.01 -15.85
CA THR A 91 -9.92 19.35 -15.13
C THR A 91 -8.99 20.47 -14.67
N ASP A 92 -9.43 21.20 -13.66
CA ASP A 92 -8.63 22.20 -12.97
C ASP A 92 -8.38 21.62 -11.56
N GLU A 93 -7.12 21.56 -11.16
CA GLU A 93 -6.61 20.98 -9.91
C GLU A 93 -6.39 19.46 -9.84
N GLY A 94 -5.73 18.90 -10.86
CA GLY A 94 -5.19 17.53 -10.83
C GLY A 94 -3.71 17.43 -11.19
N ASN A 95 -2.92 18.49 -11.00
CA ASN A 95 -1.48 18.43 -11.23
C ASN A 95 -0.78 18.05 -9.92
N GLY A 96 -0.21 16.85 -9.93
CA GLY A 96 0.48 16.25 -8.80
C GLY A 96 1.67 17.07 -8.35
N ASP A 97 1.60 17.51 -7.10
CA ASP A 97 2.81 17.85 -6.38
C ASP A 97 3.48 16.54 -5.99
N SER A 98 4.66 16.32 -6.56
CA SER A 98 5.31 15.03 -6.56
C SER A 98 5.87 14.68 -5.19
N LEU A 99 5.80 13.38 -4.94
CA LEU A 99 6.05 12.62 -3.72
C LEU A 99 7.46 12.72 -3.11
N PHE A 100 8.40 13.55 -3.61
CA PHE A 100 9.76 13.63 -3.06
C PHE A 100 10.44 14.97 -3.38
N ASP A 101 10.69 15.79 -2.36
CA ASP A 101 11.84 16.68 -2.31
C ASP A 101 12.45 16.64 -0.89
N PHE A 102 13.78 16.59 -0.85
CA PHE A 102 14.68 16.03 0.19
C PHE A 102 14.55 16.53 1.64
#